data_AF-A0A963PU68-F1
#
_entry.id   AF-A0A963PU68-F1
#
_cell.length_a   1.000
_cell.length_b   1.000
_cell.length_c   1.000
_cell.angle_alpha   90.00
_cell.angle_beta   90.00
_cell.angle_gamma   90.00
#
_symmetry.space_group_name_H-M   'P 1'
#
loop_
_entity.id
_entity.type
_entity.pdbx_description
1 polymer ?
#
loop_
_entity_poly.entity_id
_entity_poly.type
_entity_poly.pdbx_seq_one_letter_code
_entity_poly.pdbx_strand_id
1 'polypeptide(L)'
;MTTRRTLARTLIGSALLAAFALPASAQMEIKLGHVGGPGSLFELSANEFARRANEKLGSKAKVVVFGSSQLGGDSELMQKLRLGTVELAIPSSVMSSAVDAFGMFEMP
;
A
#
# COMPACT_ATOMS: atom_id res chain seq x y z
N MET A 1 44.63 13.22 36.30
CA MET A 1 43.87 14.36 35.72
C MET A 1 43.64 14.21 34.19
N THR A 2 43.68 13.00 33.64
CA THR A 2 43.66 12.71 32.19
C THR A 2 42.39 12.00 31.72
N THR A 3 41.67 11.29 32.59
CA THR A 3 40.46 10.50 32.26
C THR A 3 39.19 11.33 32.03
N ARG A 4 39.11 12.53 32.62
CA ARG A 4 37.94 13.42 32.47
C ARG A 4 37.87 14.10 31.09
N ARG A 5 39.00 14.20 30.38
CA ARG A 5 39.07 14.83 29.05
C ARG A 5 38.61 13.91 27.92
N THR A 6 38.69 12.59 28.11
CA THR A 6 38.25 11.59 27.13
C THR A 6 36.73 11.40 27.16
N LEU A 7 36.11 11.43 28.35
CA LEU A 7 34.66 11.30 28.51
C LEU A 7 33.88 12.46 27.86
N ALA A 8 34.41 13.68 27.95
CA ALA A 8 33.80 14.86 27.33
C ALA A 8 33.83 14.82 25.79
N ARG A 9 34.82 14.14 25.18
CA ARG A 9 34.92 14.01 23.71
C ARG A 9 33.93 12.98 23.16
N THR A 10 33.65 11.91 23.90
CA THR A 10 32.67 10.89 23.48
C THR A 10 31.23 11.41 23.58
N LEU A 11 30.92 12.25 24.57
CA LEU A 11 29.58 12.84 24.74
C LEU A 11 29.22 13.87 23.64
N ILE A 12 30.20 14.58 23.09
CA ILE A 12 29.98 15.55 22.00
C ILE A 12 29.75 14.82 20.66
N GLY A 13 30.39 13.67 20.43
CA GLY A 13 30.18 12.85 19.24
C GLY A 13 28.76 12.27 19.13
N SER A 14 28.17 11.88 20.27
CA SER A 14 26.80 11.34 20.32
C SER A 14 25.71 12.38 20.07
N ALA A 15 25.95 13.64 20.43
CA ALA A 15 24.98 14.72 20.25
C ALA A 15 24.82 15.16 18.79
N LEU A 16 25.87 15.01 17.96
CA LEU A 16 25.84 15.36 16.54
C LEU A 16 25.02 14.36 15.70
N LEU A 17 24.92 13.09 16.09
CA LEU A 17 24.11 12.09 15.40
C LEU A 17 22.59 12.26 15.66
N ALA A 18 22.21 12.79 16.82
CA ALA A 18 20.81 13.06 17.14
C ALA A 18 20.25 14.28 16.38
N ALA A 19 21.10 15.22 15.96
CA ALA A 19 20.69 16.43 15.24
C ALA A 19 20.31 16.19 13.77
N PHE A 20 20.60 15.02 13.20
CA PHE A 20 20.25 14.63 11.82
C PHE A 20 19.08 13.64 11.73
N ALA A 21 18.40 13.34 12.84
CA ALA A 21 17.17 12.56 12.81
C ALA A 21 16.01 13.40 12.23
N LEU A 22 16.02 13.62 10.92
CA LEU A 22 14.86 14.12 10.19
C LEU A 22 13.72 13.11 10.40
N PRO A 23 12.48 13.55 10.67
CA PRO A 23 11.36 12.65 10.77
C PRO A 23 11.20 11.92 9.43
N ALA A 24 11.38 10.60 9.44
CA ALA A 24 11.01 9.77 8.31
C ALA A 24 9.49 9.84 8.18
N SER A 25 8.98 10.62 7.23
CA SER A 25 7.57 10.57 6.87
C SER A 25 7.28 9.19 6.31
N ALA A 26 6.50 8.39 7.03
CA ALA A 26 6.03 7.11 6.50
C ALA A 26 5.25 7.39 5.21
N GLN A 27 5.74 6.85 4.09
CA GLN A 27 5.06 6.95 2.80
C GLN A 27 3.71 6.24 2.92
N MET A 28 2.62 6.89 2.50
CA MET A 28 1.29 6.29 2.56
C MET A 28 1.22 5.05 1.68
N GLU A 29 0.79 3.91 2.22
CA GLU A 29 0.53 2.71 1.44
C GLU A 29 -0.91 2.74 0.90
N ILE A 30 -1.06 2.58 -0.40
CA ILE A 30 -2.35 2.43 -1.08
C ILE A 30 -2.49 0.95 -1.43
N LYS A 31 -3.37 0.24 -0.72
CA LYS A 31 -3.60 -1.19 -0.94
C LYS A 31 -4.54 -1.37 -2.13
N LEU A 32 -4.12 -2.17 -3.11
CA LEU A 32 -4.93 -2.58 -4.25
C LEU A 32 -5.15 -4.10 -4.19
N GLY A 33 -6.38 -4.53 -3.88
CA GLY A 33 -6.73 -5.95 -3.78
C GLY A 33 -7.44 -6.50 -5.02
N HIS A 34 -7.19 -7.77 -5.35
CA HIS A 34 -8.00 -8.51 -6.33
C HIS A 34 -7.97 -10.03 -6.07
N VAL A 35 -8.95 -10.74 -6.63
CA VAL A 35 -9.09 -12.20 -6.46
C VAL A 35 -8.29 -13.03 -7.47
N GLY A 36 -7.89 -12.42 -8.60
CA GLY A 36 -7.16 -13.13 -9.66
C GLY A 36 -5.84 -13.74 -9.22
N GLY A 37 -5.55 -14.95 -9.72
CA GLY A 37 -4.29 -15.66 -9.49
C GLY A 37 -3.11 -15.15 -10.33
N PRO A 38 -1.90 -15.69 -10.12
CA PRO A 38 -0.71 -15.33 -10.90
C PRO A 38 -0.93 -15.47 -12.41
N GLY A 39 -0.52 -14.44 -13.17
CA GLY A 39 -0.67 -14.41 -14.63
C GLY A 39 -2.08 -14.09 -15.14
N SER A 40 -3.07 -13.92 -14.26
CA SER A 40 -4.40 -13.46 -14.65
C SER A 40 -4.39 -12.00 -15.16
N LEU A 41 -5.42 -11.62 -15.91
CA LEU A 41 -5.58 -10.23 -16.33
C LEU A 41 -5.72 -9.25 -15.17
N PHE A 42 -6.29 -9.69 -14.04
CA PHE A 42 -6.34 -8.89 -12.81
C PHE A 42 -4.93 -8.57 -12.31
N GLU A 43 -4.08 -9.59 -12.17
CA GLU A 43 -2.70 -9.45 -11.70
C GLU A 43 -1.88 -8.56 -12.64
N LEU A 44 -1.96 -8.81 -13.95
CA LEU A 44 -1.22 -8.04 -14.95
C LEU A 44 -1.63 -6.56 -14.95
N SER A 45 -2.93 -6.29 -14.91
CA SER A 45 -3.46 -4.92 -14.93
C SER A 45 -3.16 -4.17 -13.63
N ALA A 46 -3.31 -4.83 -12.48
CA ALA A 46 -3.01 -4.26 -11.18
C ALA A 46 -1.53 -3.89 -11.04
N ASN A 47 -0.63 -4.78 -11.46
CA ASN A 47 0.80 -4.55 -11.41
C ASN A 47 1.23 -3.42 -12.36
N GLU A 48 0.66 -3.35 -13.56
CA GLU A 48 0.95 -2.26 -14.49
C GLU A 48 0.42 -0.92 -13.98
N PHE A 49 -0.77 -0.89 -13.36
CA PHE A 49 -1.28 0.29 -12.68
C PHE A 49 -0.34 0.73 -11.55
N ALA A 50 0.07 -0.20 -10.68
CA ALA A 50 0.96 0.09 -9.57
C ALA A 50 2.30 0.64 -10.05
N ARG A 51 2.89 0.07 -11.11
CA ARG A 51 4.13 0.60 -11.72
C ARG A 51 3.97 2.05 -12.14
N ARG A 52 2.97 2.36 -12.98
CA ARG A 52 2.72 3.72 -13.49
C ARG A 52 2.37 4.71 -12.40
N ALA A 53 1.61 4.29 -11.40
CA ALA A 53 1.21 5.12 -10.28
C ALA A 53 2.43 5.45 -9.41
N ASN A 54 3.24 4.45 -9.07
CA ASN A 54 4.41 4.62 -8.21
C ASN A 54 5.49 5.52 -8.86
N GLU A 55 5.64 5.46 -10.19
CA GLU A 55 6.50 6.40 -10.95
C GLU A 55 6.07 7.87 -10.78
N LYS A 56 4.78 8.13 -10.60
CA LYS A 56 4.21 9.49 -10.51
C LYS A 56 4.03 9.97 -9.07
N LEU A 57 3.82 9.06 -8.12
CA LEU A 57 3.53 9.39 -6.73
C LEU A 57 4.77 9.88 -5.97
N GLY A 58 5.98 9.49 -6.41
CA GLY A 58 7.22 9.86 -5.75
C GLY A 58 7.21 9.44 -4.27
N SER A 59 7.49 10.38 -3.36
CA SER A 59 7.50 10.13 -1.92
C SER A 59 6.13 10.22 -1.23
N LYS A 60 5.06 10.58 -1.95
CA LYS A 60 3.75 10.85 -1.34
C LYS A 60 3.04 9.58 -0.90
N ALA A 61 3.03 8.57 -1.76
CA ALA A 61 2.36 7.31 -1.52
C ALA A 61 2.97 6.19 -2.37
N LYS A 62 2.64 4.95 -2.05
CA LYS A 62 3.05 3.74 -2.78
C LYS A 62 1.86 2.80 -2.92
N VAL A 63 1.50 2.45 -4.14
CA VAL A 63 0.54 1.40 -4.45
C VAL A 63 1.20 0.04 -4.24
N VAL A 64 0.55 -0.82 -3.44
CA VAL A 64 0.95 -2.21 -3.17
C VAL A 64 -0.19 -3.13 -3.59
N VAL A 65 0.11 -4.10 -4.44
CA VAL A 65 -0.86 -5.04 -5.02
C VAL A 65 -0.94 -6.29 -4.13
N PHE A 66 -2.17 -6.71 -3.83
CA PHE A 66 -2.49 -7.91 -3.09
C PHE A 66 -3.41 -8.81 -3.93
N GLY A 67 -2.81 -9.63 -4.78
CA GLY A 67 -3.51 -10.59 -5.62
C GLY A 67 -3.91 -11.88 -4.89
N SER A 68 -4.52 -12.82 -5.61
CA SER A 68 -4.92 -14.14 -5.11
C SER A 68 -5.74 -14.09 -3.80
N SER A 69 -6.63 -13.09 -3.67
CA SER A 69 -7.50 -12.95 -2.50
C SER A 69 -6.77 -12.83 -1.15
N GLN A 70 -5.51 -12.35 -1.15
CA GLN A 70 -4.75 -12.14 0.09
C GLN A 70 -5.44 -11.19 1.08
N LEU A 71 -6.27 -10.27 0.57
CA LEU A 71 -7.10 -9.37 1.36
C LEU A 71 -8.56 -9.81 1.46
N GLY A 72 -8.87 -11.07 1.13
CA GLY A 72 -10.23 -11.60 1.10
C GLY A 72 -10.83 -11.71 -0.31
N GLY A 73 -11.99 -12.35 -0.39
CA GLY A 73 -12.79 -12.45 -1.62
C GLY A 73 -13.49 -11.13 -1.96
N ASP A 74 -14.23 -11.09 -3.08
CA ASP A 74 -14.82 -9.83 -3.56
C ASP A 74 -15.76 -9.16 -2.55
N SER A 75 -16.64 -9.91 -1.88
CA SER A 75 -17.54 -9.36 -0.86
C SER A 75 -16.78 -8.73 0.30
N GLU A 76 -15.69 -9.36 0.74
CA GLU A 76 -14.85 -8.87 1.84
C GLU A 76 -14.04 -7.64 1.41
N LEU A 77 -13.51 -7.63 0.18
CA LEU A 77 -12.83 -6.47 -0.41
C LEU A 77 -13.77 -5.27 -0.55
N MET A 78 -15.01 -5.48 -1.02
CA MET A 78 -16.01 -4.43 -1.11
C MET A 78 -16.39 -3.87 0.27
N GLN A 79 -16.47 -4.71 1.30
CA GLN A 79 -16.67 -4.25 2.68
C GLN A 79 -15.47 -3.43 3.16
N LYS A 80 -14.23 -3.88 2.91
CA LYS A 80 -13.00 -3.17 3.30
C LYS A 80 -12.86 -1.82 2.61
N LEU A 81 -13.25 -1.72 1.33
CA LEU A 81 -13.34 -0.46 0.59
C LEU A 81 -14.33 0.51 1.27
N ARG A 82 -15.55 0.03 1.60
CA ARG A 82 -16.57 0.86 2.29
C ARG A 82 -16.09 1.36 3.66
N LEU A 83 -15.36 0.53 4.39
CA LEU A 83 -14.77 0.88 5.69
C LEU A 83 -13.49 1.73 5.58
N GLY A 84 -12.95 1.93 4.37
CA GLY A 84 -11.72 2.68 4.15
C GLY A 84 -10.45 2.00 4.69
N THR A 85 -10.45 0.67 4.81
CA THR A 85 -9.27 -0.11 5.27
C THR A 85 -8.41 -0.64 4.12
N VAL A 86 -8.97 -0.61 2.91
CA VAL A 86 -8.33 -0.83 1.61
C VAL A 86 -8.74 0.34 0.72
N GLU A 87 -7.81 0.87 -0.06
CA GLU A 87 -8.03 2.07 -0.87
C GLU A 87 -8.54 1.75 -2.27
N LEU A 88 -8.11 0.61 -2.86
CA LEU A 88 -8.46 0.20 -4.21
C LEU A 88 -8.78 -1.30 -4.26
N ALA A 89 -9.75 -1.68 -5.08
CA ALA A 89 -9.97 -3.09 -5.42
C ALA A 89 -10.36 -3.24 -6.89
N ILE A 90 -10.03 -4.39 -7.47
CA ILE A 90 -10.55 -4.84 -8.75
C ILE A 90 -11.50 -6.01 -8.47
N PRO A 91 -12.82 -5.76 -8.36
CA PRO A 91 -13.79 -6.82 -8.13
C PRO A 91 -13.93 -7.71 -9.37
N SER A 92 -14.30 -8.97 -9.16
CA SER A 92 -14.77 -9.84 -10.24
C SER A 92 -16.23 -9.51 -10.63
N SER A 93 -16.87 -10.35 -11.45
CA SER A 93 -18.27 -10.22 -11.87
C SER A 93 -19.26 -10.55 -10.74
N VAL A 94 -19.21 -9.76 -9.65
CA VAL A 94 -20.08 -9.89 -8.48
C VAL A 94 -20.82 -8.59 -8.15
N MET A 95 -20.67 -7.55 -8.98
CA MET A 95 -21.20 -6.23 -8.67
C MET A 95 -22.73 -6.20 -8.73
N SER A 96 -23.34 -7.10 -9.50
CA SER A 96 -24.79 -7.33 -9.51
C SER A 96 -25.34 -7.72 -8.13
N SER A 97 -24.54 -8.37 -7.28
CA SER A 97 -24.96 -8.73 -5.91
C SER A 97 -25.01 -7.53 -4.96
N ALA A 98 -24.35 -6.43 -5.32
CA ALA A 98 -24.37 -5.19 -4.56
C ALA A 98 -25.41 -4.20 -5.10
N VAL A 99 -25.52 -4.08 -6.44
CA VAL A 99 -26.50 -3.24 -7.13
C VAL A 99 -26.95 -3.94 -8.42
N ASP A 100 -28.23 -4.29 -8.50
CA ASP A 100 -28.83 -5.05 -9.60
C ASP A 100 -28.49 -4.51 -11.00
N ALA A 101 -28.37 -3.18 -11.14
CA ALA A 101 -28.05 -2.54 -12.42
C ALA A 101 -26.71 -2.99 -13.03
N PHE A 102 -25.75 -3.47 -12.23
CA PHE A 102 -24.50 -4.02 -12.75
C PHE A 102 -24.68 -5.36 -13.46
N GLY A 103 -25.80 -6.06 -13.25
CA GLY A 103 -26.11 -7.31 -13.94
C GLY A 103 -26.10 -7.17 -15.47
N MET A 104 -26.35 -5.97 -16.00
CA MET A 104 -26.21 -5.67 -17.43
C MET A 104 -24.79 -5.92 -17.96
N PHE A 105 -23.75 -5.69 -17.15
CA PHE A 105 -22.36 -5.92 -17.54
C PHE A 105 -21.88 -7.35 -17.30
N GLU A 106 -22.69 -8.17 -16.62
CA GLU A 106 -22.36 -9.54 -16.22
C GLU A 106 -23.25 -10.57 -16.94
N MET A 107 -23.97 -10.16 -18.00
CA MET A 107 -24.80 -11.06 -18.80
C MET A 107 -23.96 -12.14 -19.51
N PRO A 108 -24.50 -13.35 -19.72
CA PRO A 108 -23.83 -14.44 -20.43
C PRO A 108 -23.44 -14.12 -21.88
#